data_AF-A0A929PJ63-F1
#
_entry.id   AF-A0A929PJ63-F1
#
_cell.length_a   1.000
_cell.length_b   1.000
_cell.length_c   1.000
_cell.angle_alpha   90.00
_cell.angle_beta   90.00
_cell.angle_gamma   90.00
#
_symmetry.space_group_name_H-M   'P 1'
#
loop_
_entity.id
_entity.type
_entity.pdbx_description
1 polymer ?
#
loop_
_entity_poly.entity_id
_entity_poly.type
_entity_poly.pdbx_seq_one_letter_code
_entity_poly.pdbx_strand_id
1 'polypeptide(L)'
;RNENERITKEEVEKALEKLRRTYDRTLTEAHKKRLLEIYDKKEARDEDTSDSTSRDLLFSLTAVEYEDEDGRWCDINPLLRPLVEKWKKA
;
A
#
# COMPACT_ATOMS: atom_id res chain seq x y z
N ARG A 1 -6.24 -23.94 25.88
CA ARG A 1 -6.48 -23.03 24.72
C ARG A 1 -7.91 -23.30 24.30
N ASN A 2 -8.82 -22.32 24.34
CA ASN A 2 -10.22 -22.55 24.02
C ASN A 2 -10.35 -22.81 22.52
N GLU A 3 -10.84 -23.99 22.14
CA GLU A 3 -10.99 -24.45 20.75
C GLU A 3 -12.09 -23.71 19.96
N ASN A 4 -12.70 -22.67 20.56
CA ASN A 4 -13.83 -21.90 20.00
C ASN A 4 -13.56 -20.39 19.82
N GLU A 5 -12.33 -19.90 20.00
CA GLU A 5 -11.99 -18.52 19.59
C GLU A 5 -11.88 -18.47 18.06
N ARG A 6 -13.00 -18.20 17.39
CA ARG A 6 -13.04 -17.88 15.97
C ARG A 6 -12.81 -16.39 15.79
N ILE A 7 -11.92 -16.04 14.86
CA ILE A 7 -11.73 -14.65 14.45
C ILE A 7 -13.02 -14.15 13.78
N THR A 8 -13.58 -13.09 14.33
CA THR A 8 -14.77 -12.40 13.81
C THR A 8 -14.39 -11.39 12.73
N LYS A 9 -15.36 -10.98 11.91
CA LYS A 9 -15.13 -9.96 10.88
C LYS A 9 -14.78 -8.62 11.52
N GLU A 10 -15.44 -8.28 12.62
CA GLU A 10 -15.24 -7.05 13.37
C GLU A 10 -13.82 -6.96 13.94
N GLU A 11 -13.23 -8.08 14.37
CA GLU A 11 -11.83 -8.13 14.80
C GLU A 11 -10.86 -7.89 13.65
N VAL A 12 -11.14 -8.47 12.48
CA VAL A 12 -10.34 -8.22 11.26
C VAL A 12 -10.43 -6.76 10.86
N GLU A 13 -11.63 -6.17 10.84
CA GLU A 13 -11.83 -4.77 10.49
C GLU A 13 -11.07 -3.82 11.43
N LYS A 14 -11.14 -4.06 12.74
CA LYS A 14 -10.37 -3.30 13.75
C LYS A 14 -8.86 -3.44 13.53
N ALA A 15 -8.39 -4.64 13.23
CA ALA A 15 -6.98 -4.87 12.93
C ALA A 15 -6.54 -4.11 11.66
N LEU A 16 -7.34 -4.18 10.58
CA LEU A 16 -7.08 -3.47 9.33
C LEU A 16 -7.04 -1.95 9.55
N GLU A 17 -7.98 -1.39 10.33
CA GLU A 17 -7.98 0.03 10.65
C GLU A 17 -6.73 0.45 11.44
N LYS A 18 -6.32 -0.36 12.43
CA LYS A 18 -5.08 -0.11 13.19
C LYS A 18 -3.84 -0.14 12.29
N LEU A 19 -3.76 -1.07 11.34
CA LEU A 19 -2.67 -1.09 10.36
C LEU A 19 -2.70 0.16 9.49
N ARG A 20 -3.86 0.54 8.93
CA ARG A 20 -4.00 1.75 8.11
C ARG A 20 -3.55 3.01 8.84
N ARG A 21 -3.95 3.17 10.11
CA ARG A 21 -3.48 4.31 10.95
C ARG A 21 -1.97 4.32 11.14
N THR A 22 -1.36 3.14 11.25
CA THR A 22 0.11 3.03 11.33
C THR A 22 0.73 3.55 10.05
N TYR A 23 0.27 3.08 8.88
CA TYR A 23 0.77 3.54 7.58
C TYR A 23 0.54 5.03 7.34
N ASP A 24 -0.64 5.59 7.64
CA ASP A 24 -0.94 7.02 7.45
C ASP A 24 0.03 7.92 8.25
N ARG A 25 0.54 7.41 9.38
CA ARG A 25 1.51 8.11 10.23
C ARG A 25 2.97 7.90 9.80
N THR A 26 3.33 6.74 9.24
CA THR A 26 4.72 6.42 8.90
C THR A 26 5.08 6.77 7.46
N LEU A 27 4.11 6.83 6.55
CA LEU A 27 4.34 7.22 5.17
C LEU A 27 4.55 8.75 5.08
N THR A 28 5.68 9.14 4.51
CA THR A 28 6.01 10.54 4.21
C THR A 28 5.16 11.05 3.05
N GLU A 29 5.17 12.36 2.82
CA GLU A 29 4.47 12.94 1.66
C GLU A 29 5.07 12.45 0.33
N ALA A 30 6.38 12.20 0.27
CA ALA A 30 7.02 11.59 -0.89
C ALA A 30 6.48 10.17 -1.16
N HIS A 31 6.35 9.34 -0.11
CA HIS A 31 5.74 8.02 -0.22
C HIS A 31 4.29 8.10 -0.72
N LYS A 32 3.49 9.00 -0.16
CA LYS A 32 2.08 9.17 -0.56
C LYS A 32 1.95 9.60 -2.01
N LYS A 33 2.76 10.57 -2.45
CA LYS A 33 2.80 11.02 -3.84
C LYS A 33 3.14 9.87 -4.79
N ARG A 34 4.18 9.10 -4.49
CA ARG A 34 4.58 7.96 -5.33
C ARG A 34 3.53 6.84 -5.33
N LEU A 35 2.88 6.56 -4.19
CA LEU A 35 1.75 5.60 -4.14
C LEU A 35 0.55 6.05 -5.00
N LEU A 36 0.25 7.34 -5.06
CA LEU A 36 -0.78 7.89 -5.94
C LEU A 36 -0.41 7.71 -7.41
N GLU A 37 0.85 7.98 -7.77
CA GLU A 37 1.36 7.76 -9.13
C GLU A 37 1.27 6.29 -9.54
N ILE A 38 1.69 5.35 -8.66
CA ILE A 38 1.58 3.90 -8.89
C ILE A 38 0.12 3.50 -9.07
N TYR A 39 -0.79 4.00 -8.23
CA TYR A 39 -2.21 3.68 -8.32
C TYR A 39 -2.82 4.05 -9.68
N ASP A 40 -2.40 5.19 -10.23
CA ASP A 40 -2.91 5.73 -11.49
C ASP A 40 -2.24 5.16 -12.73
N LYS A 41 -0.91 5.02 -12.70
CA LYS A 41 -0.12 4.63 -13.87
C LYS A 41 0.18 3.14 -13.95
N LYS A 42 0.00 2.42 -12.84
CA LYS A 42 0.38 1.01 -12.69
C LYS A 42 1.88 0.74 -12.91
N GLU A 43 2.71 1.72 -12.59
CA GLU A 43 4.17 1.65 -12.70
C GLU A 43 4.85 2.22 -11.46
N ALA A 44 5.93 1.59 -11.01
CA ALA A 44 6.73 2.00 -9.84
C ALA A 44 8.19 2.29 -10.22
N ARG A 45 8.40 3.19 -11.19
CA ARG A 45 9.75 3.61 -11.61
C ARG A 45 10.27 4.73 -10.72
N ASP A 46 11.50 4.58 -10.23
CA ASP A 46 12.26 5.66 -9.61
C ASP A 46 12.58 6.75 -10.65
N GLU A 47 12.56 8.02 -10.25
CA GLU A 47 12.84 9.14 -11.17
C GLU A 47 14.29 9.16 -11.63
N ASP A 48 15.21 8.78 -10.73
CA ASP A 48 16.63 8.60 -11.01
C ASP A 48 17.24 7.57 -10.05
N THR A 49 18.54 7.31 -10.15
CA THR A 49 19.23 6.30 -9.32
C THR A 49 19.31 6.67 -7.83
N SER A 50 19.19 7.96 -7.51
CA SER A 50 19.22 8.49 -6.14
C SER A 50 17.85 8.47 -5.46
N ASP A 51 16.76 8.45 -6.23
CA ASP A 51 15.41 8.18 -5.75
C ASP A 51 15.28 6.69 -5.36
N SER A 52 14.99 6.42 -4.08
CA SER A 52 14.71 5.07 -3.57
C SER A 52 13.24 4.85 -3.25
N THR A 53 12.38 5.85 -3.50
CA THR A 53 11.00 5.87 -2.98
C THR A 53 10.20 4.65 -3.46
N SER A 54 10.29 4.26 -4.72
CA SER A 54 9.51 3.11 -5.23
C SER A 54 10.04 1.79 -4.65
N ARG A 55 11.37 1.67 -4.52
CA ARG A 55 12.02 0.52 -3.89
C ARG A 55 11.59 0.39 -2.43
N ASP A 56 11.58 1.48 -1.67
CA ASP A 56 11.16 1.50 -0.27
C ASP A 56 9.69 1.07 -0.12
N LEU A 57 8.82 1.50 -1.05
CA LEU A 57 7.42 1.11 -1.09
C LEU A 57 7.23 -0.39 -1.42
N LEU A 58 8.01 -0.93 -2.35
CA LEU A 58 8.00 -2.35 -2.69
C LEU A 58 8.55 -3.21 -1.53
N PHE A 59 9.66 -2.81 -0.91
CA PHE A 59 10.23 -3.51 0.25
C PHE A 59 9.28 -3.51 1.46
N SER A 60 8.55 -2.43 1.67
CA SER A 60 7.55 -2.33 2.74
C SER A 60 6.20 -2.98 2.41
N LEU A 61 6.06 -3.57 1.20
CA LEU A 61 4.83 -4.16 0.68
C LEU A 61 3.63 -3.20 0.70
N THR A 62 3.91 -1.90 0.59
CA THR A 62 2.89 -0.86 0.42
C THR A 62 2.54 -0.67 -1.06
N ALA A 63 3.51 -0.90 -1.94
CA ALA A 63 3.29 -1.25 -3.34
C ALA A 63 3.56 -2.75 -3.56
N VAL A 64 2.96 -3.31 -4.60
CA VAL A 64 3.08 -4.71 -4.99
C VAL A 64 3.34 -4.81 -6.50
N GLU A 65 4.21 -5.73 -6.90
CA GLU A 65 4.53 -6.02 -8.30
C GLU A 65 3.82 -7.32 -8.73
N TYR A 66 3.23 -7.29 -9.91
CA TYR A 66 2.62 -8.42 -10.58
C TYR A 66 3.28 -8.60 -11.95
N GLU A 67 3.38 -9.84 -12.41
CA GLU A 67 3.92 -10.19 -13.72
C GLU A 67 2.93 -11.11 -14.43
N ASP A 68 2.56 -10.73 -15.65
CA ASP A 68 1.74 -11.52 -16.56
C ASP A 68 2.36 -11.54 -17.98
N GLU A 69 1.63 -12.08 -18.95
CA GLU A 69 2.10 -12.23 -20.34
C GLU A 69 2.37 -10.86 -21.02
N ASP A 70 1.73 -9.78 -20.56
CA ASP A 70 1.89 -8.42 -21.08
C ASP A 70 3.01 -7.64 -20.36
N GLY A 71 3.59 -8.22 -19.31
CA GLY A 71 4.76 -7.71 -18.60
C GLY A 71 4.52 -7.48 -17.11
N ARG A 72 5.38 -6.65 -16.51
CA ARG A 72 5.29 -6.29 -15.09
C ARG A 72 4.49 -5.02 -14.89
N TRP A 73 3.56 -5.06 -13.95
CA TRP A 73 2.81 -3.90 -13.51
C TRP A 73 2.80 -3.81 -11.99
N CYS A 74 2.62 -2.61 -11.47
CA CYS A 74 2.59 -2.35 -10.04
C CYS A 74 1.21 -1.87 -9.60
N ASP A 75 0.81 -2.21 -8.39
CA ASP A 75 -0.34 -1.60 -7.72
C ASP A 75 0.00 -1.23 -6.28
N ILE A 76 -0.91 -0.51 -5.64
CA ILE A 76 -0.89 -0.34 -4.19
C ILE A 76 -1.43 -1.60 -3.52
N ASN A 77 -0.91 -1.90 -2.34
CA ASN A 77 -1.47 -2.93 -1.48
C ASN A 77 -2.97 -2.62 -1.20
N PRO A 78 -3.91 -3.56 -1.42
CA PRO A 78 -5.34 -3.34 -1.21
C PRO A 78 -5.70 -2.79 0.18
N LEU A 79 -4.90 -3.10 1.20
CA LEU A 79 -5.03 -2.53 2.54
C LEU A 79 -5.04 -0.99 2.54
N LEU A 80 -4.27 -0.37 1.65
CA LEU A 80 -4.05 1.07 1.56
C LEU A 80 -5.07 1.79 0.67
N ARG A 81 -5.89 1.08 -0.11
CA ARG A 81 -6.88 1.70 -1.04
C ARG A 81 -7.73 2.79 -0.36
N PRO A 82 -8.29 2.57 0.84
CA PRO A 82 -9.07 3.62 1.52
C PRO A 82 -8.24 4.88 1.86
N LEU A 83 -6.95 4.72 2.16
CA LEU A 83 -6.06 5.84 2.44
C LEU A 83 -5.70 6.60 1.16
N VAL A 84 -5.40 5.88 0.08
CA VAL A 84 -5.10 6.48 -1.22
C VAL A 84 -6.30 7.26 -1.75
N GLU A 85 -7.51 6.71 -1.65
CA GLU A 85 -8.75 7.43 -1.99
C GLU A 85 -9.01 8.66 -1.12
N LYS A 86 -8.65 8.60 0.17
CA LYS A 86 -8.71 9.75 1.09
C LYS A 86 -7.74 10.84 0.64
N TRP A 87 -6.49 10.50 0.31
CA TRP A 87 -5.47 11.47 -0.12
C TRP A 87 -5.81 12.11 -1.46
N LYS A 88 -6.45 11.39 -2.40
CA LYS A 88 -6.91 11.96 -3.68
C LYS A 88 -7.95 13.08 -3.53
N LYS A 89 -8.69 13.10 -2.43
CA LYS A 89 -9.78 14.06 -2.16
C LYS A 89 -9.32 15.26 -1.33
N ALA A 90 -8.09 15.24 -0.82
CA ALA A 90 -7.49 16.30 -0.02
C ALA A 90 -6.76 17.29 -0.91
#